data_AF-A0A8H5Q4R6-F1
#
_entry.id   AF-A0A8H5Q4R6-F1
#
_cell.length_a   1.000
_cell.length_b   1.000
_cell.length_c   1.000
_cell.angle_alpha   90.00
_cell.angle_beta   90.00
_cell.angle_gamma   90.00
#
_symmetry.space_group_name_H-M   'P 1'
#
loop_
_entity.id
_entity.type
_entity.pdbx_description
1 polymer ?
#
loop_
_entity_poly.entity_id
_entity_poly.type
_entity_poly.pdbx_seq_one_letter_code
_entity_poly.pdbx_strand_id
1 'polypeptide(L)'
;MSTDLEAYLNYMLTWEDETDDNINAIITEQSLFLSVGTYDSTTAVSTEFSTLVSLAETLAAETVAADAIQIAADVAAVASIWSFGISMMIFAEAEITALLLSADISSKSTELNNKMATVDTDISAQINDQVSQYITQYKTNNVLIASKATEGLDTRHCRSILLQFVAQVQRHTGNQLNADNFRKYAHVARQLYESKEIDAIYAALDTLYLSDQTEADLTQYMDTIKGLGLNTALLTSIHLFSVAFMANRLSVANDTLRNVCIEGGMDPDMVDVSAFEMLDGLGKLVVVVGAVMSVADAVMQIIDIVDVVEQAENLRDAIEGKFQTNYLNFFNGISEASQKYNNALQNITTPSSSIS
;
A
#
# COMPACT_ATOMS: atom_id res chain seq x y z
N MET A 1 -4.66 -14.05 -14.57
CA MET A 1 -3.46 -13.92 -13.70
C MET A 1 -2.27 -13.40 -14.48
N SER A 2 -2.18 -13.71 -15.77
CA SER A 2 -1.46 -12.88 -16.74
C SER A 2 -1.75 -11.39 -16.56
N THR A 3 -2.99 -11.01 -16.27
CA THR A 3 -3.42 -9.65 -15.91
C THR A 3 -2.67 -9.05 -14.71
N ASP A 4 -2.26 -9.85 -13.72
CA ASP A 4 -1.46 -9.35 -12.57
C ASP A 4 -0.03 -9.03 -13.01
N LEU A 5 0.58 -9.87 -13.86
CA LEU A 5 1.90 -9.58 -14.45
C LEU A 5 1.81 -8.41 -15.41
N GLU A 6 0.78 -8.34 -16.24
CA GLU A 6 0.51 -7.23 -17.14
C GLU A 6 0.35 -5.92 -16.36
N ALA A 7 -0.45 -5.92 -15.29
CA ALA A 7 -0.62 -4.76 -14.42
C ALA A 7 0.70 -4.36 -13.74
N TYR A 8 1.46 -5.32 -13.22
CA TYR A 8 2.79 -5.10 -12.66
C TYR A 8 3.71 -4.42 -13.68
N LEU A 9 3.82 -4.99 -14.88
CA LEU A 9 4.68 -4.48 -15.92
C LEU A 9 4.22 -3.09 -16.37
N ASN A 10 2.96 -2.93 -16.77
CA ASN A 10 2.38 -1.65 -17.18
C ASN A 10 2.61 -0.55 -16.16
N TYR A 11 2.45 -0.86 -14.87
CA TYR A 11 2.73 0.10 -13.82
C TYR A 11 4.23 0.44 -13.73
N MET A 12 5.13 -0.55 -13.79
CA MET A 12 6.59 -0.31 -13.79
C MET A 12 7.07 0.50 -15.01
N LEU A 13 6.43 0.37 -16.18
CA LEU A 13 6.72 1.20 -17.35
C LEU A 13 6.58 2.70 -17.06
N THR A 14 5.66 3.10 -16.17
CA THR A 14 5.44 4.52 -15.81
C THR A 14 6.58 5.14 -14.99
N TRP A 15 7.49 4.31 -14.50
CA TRP A 15 8.59 4.69 -13.62
C TRP A 15 9.96 4.71 -14.30
N GLU A 16 10.10 4.16 -15.50
CA GLU A 16 11.39 4.08 -16.21
C GLU A 16 11.98 5.47 -16.50
N ASP A 17 11.15 6.35 -17.06
CA ASP A 17 11.54 7.72 -17.44
C ASP A 17 11.25 8.74 -16.32
N GLU A 18 11.01 8.28 -15.09
CA GLU A 18 10.74 9.15 -13.95
C GLU A 18 12.00 9.89 -13.48
N THR A 19 11.79 11.11 -12.98
CA THR A 19 12.81 12.00 -12.40
C THR A 19 13.50 11.39 -11.17
N ASP A 20 14.77 11.76 -10.98
CA ASP A 20 15.53 11.34 -9.79
C ASP A 20 14.84 11.78 -8.50
N ASP A 21 14.28 13.00 -8.47
CA ASP A 21 13.63 13.55 -7.28
C ASP A 21 12.44 12.67 -6.84
N ASN A 22 11.60 12.25 -7.79
CA ASN A 22 10.46 11.38 -7.50
C ASN A 22 10.89 9.97 -7.08
N ILE A 23 11.90 9.39 -7.73
CA ILE A 23 12.43 8.07 -7.32
C ILE A 23 13.08 8.16 -5.93
N ASN A 24 13.86 9.21 -5.67
CA ASN A 24 14.50 9.44 -4.37
C ASN A 24 13.47 9.69 -3.27
N ALA A 25 12.30 10.27 -3.58
CA ALA A 25 11.21 10.41 -2.61
C ALA A 25 10.67 9.04 -2.16
N ILE A 26 10.53 8.07 -3.08
CA ILE A 26 10.16 6.68 -2.76
C ILE A 26 11.25 5.99 -1.92
N ILE A 27 12.51 6.16 -2.30
CA ILE A 27 13.66 5.57 -1.57
C ILE A 27 13.79 6.19 -0.17
N THR A 28 13.50 7.47 -0.03
CA THR A 28 13.48 8.17 1.27
C THR A 28 12.38 7.62 2.15
N GLU A 29 11.18 7.39 1.61
CA GLU A 29 10.10 6.74 2.36
C GLU A 29 10.49 5.35 2.85
N GLN A 30 11.12 4.53 1.99
CA GLN A 30 11.62 3.22 2.38
C GLN A 30 12.65 3.34 3.52
N SER A 31 13.55 4.30 3.45
CA SER A 31 14.56 4.53 4.50
C SER A 31 13.91 4.97 5.82
N LEU A 32 12.89 5.83 5.75
CA LEU A 32 12.11 6.27 6.90
C LEU A 32 11.33 5.11 7.53
N PHE A 33 10.68 4.28 6.70
CA PHE A 33 9.99 3.07 7.11
C PHE A 33 10.90 2.15 7.93
N LEU A 34 12.15 1.94 7.48
CA LEU A 34 13.14 1.15 8.21
C LEU A 34 13.62 1.81 9.50
N SER A 35 13.45 3.13 9.65
CA SER A 35 13.91 3.87 10.82
C SER A 35 12.85 4.06 11.92
N VAL A 36 11.59 3.70 11.68
CA VAL A 36 10.47 3.96 12.62
C VAL A 36 10.66 3.28 13.99
N GLY A 37 11.42 2.18 14.02
CA GLY A 37 11.74 1.45 15.24
C GLY A 37 10.54 0.76 15.89
N THR A 38 10.70 0.41 17.17
CA THR A 38 9.64 -0.19 17.99
C THR A 38 8.93 0.89 18.79
N TYR A 39 7.60 0.92 18.68
CA TYR A 39 6.73 1.79 19.47
C TYR A 39 5.36 1.13 19.69
N ASP A 40 4.57 1.73 20.57
CA ASP A 40 3.16 1.43 20.78
C ASP A 40 2.34 2.70 20.56
N SER A 41 1.35 2.61 19.66
CA SER A 41 0.48 3.74 19.31
C SER A 41 -0.77 3.86 20.17
N THR A 42 -1.03 2.93 21.09
CA THR A 42 -2.28 2.84 21.87
C THR A 42 -2.66 4.16 22.55
N THR A 43 -1.72 4.80 23.23
CA THR A 43 -2.00 6.06 23.96
C THR A 43 -2.25 7.22 23.00
N ALA A 44 -1.45 7.35 21.94
CA ALA A 44 -1.61 8.41 20.94
C ALA A 44 -2.95 8.27 20.21
N VAL A 45 -3.26 7.06 19.72
CA VAL A 45 -4.53 6.75 19.06
C VAL A 45 -5.71 7.03 20.00
N SER A 46 -5.67 6.55 21.25
CA SER A 46 -6.77 6.74 22.20
C SER A 46 -7.02 8.22 22.54
N THR A 47 -5.96 9.01 22.72
CA THR A 47 -6.07 10.45 22.99
C THR A 47 -6.77 11.18 21.85
N GLU A 48 -6.36 10.87 20.63
CA GLU A 48 -6.87 11.50 19.42
C GLU A 48 -8.31 11.08 19.13
N PHE A 49 -8.62 9.80 19.28
CA PHE A 49 -9.98 9.30 19.09
C PHE A 49 -10.94 9.73 20.19
N SER A 50 -10.49 9.94 21.43
CA SER A 50 -11.33 10.53 22.48
C SER A 50 -11.82 11.93 22.10
N THR A 51 -10.96 12.72 21.45
CA THR A 51 -11.33 14.05 20.95
C THR A 51 -12.32 13.94 19.78
N LEU A 52 -12.08 13.04 18.82
CA LEU A 52 -12.98 12.81 17.70
C LEU A 52 -14.37 12.32 18.14
N VAL A 53 -14.42 11.38 19.10
CA VAL A 53 -15.68 10.88 19.66
C VAL A 53 -16.47 12.02 20.30
N SER A 54 -15.82 12.85 21.12
CA SER A 54 -16.50 13.99 21.77
C SER A 54 -17.07 15.00 20.75
N LEU A 55 -16.33 15.28 19.68
CA LEU A 55 -16.80 16.15 18.60
C LEU A 55 -17.97 15.54 17.83
N ALA A 56 -17.90 14.25 17.52
CA ALA A 56 -18.95 13.52 16.82
C ALA A 56 -20.24 13.37 17.66
N GLU A 57 -20.12 13.11 18.97
CA GLU A 57 -21.24 13.08 19.91
C GLU A 57 -21.96 14.43 19.97
N THR A 58 -21.19 15.52 20.04
CA THR A 58 -21.73 16.88 20.05
C THR A 58 -22.48 17.18 18.75
N LEU A 59 -21.87 16.86 17.61
CA LEU A 59 -22.48 17.05 16.29
C LEU A 59 -23.78 16.26 16.14
N ALA A 60 -23.79 14.98 16.53
CA ALA A 60 -24.99 14.13 16.47
C ALA A 60 -26.11 14.69 17.35
N ALA A 61 -25.80 15.09 18.59
CA ALA A 61 -26.79 15.64 19.52
C ALA A 61 -27.41 16.95 19.02
N GLU A 62 -26.61 17.85 18.47
CA GLU A 62 -27.10 19.13 17.91
C GLU A 62 -27.89 18.95 16.62
N THR A 63 -27.51 17.96 15.79
CA THR A 63 -28.22 17.62 14.54
C THR A 63 -29.62 17.07 14.83
N VAL A 64 -29.76 16.18 15.82
CA VAL A 64 -31.06 15.68 16.29
C VAL A 64 -31.95 16.82 16.82
N ALA A 65 -31.35 17.77 17.54
CA ALA A 65 -32.08 18.87 18.16
C ALA A 65 -32.62 19.92 17.17
N ALA A 66 -32.09 19.98 15.95
CA ALA A 66 -32.33 21.07 15.00
C ALA A 66 -33.51 20.86 14.01
N ASP A 67 -34.32 19.79 14.15
CA ASP A 67 -35.41 19.38 13.26
C ASP A 67 -34.97 19.17 11.79
N ALA A 68 -35.00 17.91 11.34
CA ALA A 68 -34.43 17.36 10.09
C ALA A 68 -34.86 18.01 8.73
N ILE A 69 -35.66 19.09 8.73
CA ILE A 69 -36.21 19.71 7.51
C ILE A 69 -35.27 20.77 6.89
N GLN A 70 -34.28 21.28 7.63
CA GLN A 70 -33.37 22.34 7.13
C GLN A 70 -31.93 21.89 6.84
N ILE A 71 -31.62 20.60 7.06
CA ILE A 71 -30.26 20.07 7.05
C ILE A 71 -30.13 19.09 5.87
N ALA A 72 -30.13 19.59 4.64
CA ALA A 72 -29.98 18.76 3.44
C ALA A 72 -28.66 19.04 2.69
N ALA A 73 -27.69 19.67 3.35
CA ALA A 73 -26.51 20.18 2.67
C ALA A 73 -25.25 19.92 3.47
N ASP A 74 -24.57 18.79 3.21
CA ASP A 74 -23.21 18.58 3.72
C ASP A 74 -22.29 17.78 2.78
N VAL A 75 -22.46 17.93 1.47
CA VAL A 75 -21.52 17.34 0.49
C VAL A 75 -20.12 18.01 0.52
N ALA A 76 -19.90 19.09 1.28
CA ALA A 76 -18.57 19.70 1.49
C ALA A 76 -18.01 19.55 2.92
N ALA A 77 -18.76 19.00 3.90
CA ALA A 77 -18.12 18.44 5.11
C ALA A 77 -17.23 17.24 4.76
N VAL A 78 -17.54 16.59 3.65
CA VAL A 78 -16.80 15.51 2.97
C VAL A 78 -15.36 15.86 2.61
N ALA A 79 -15.01 17.15 2.54
CA ALA A 79 -13.67 17.62 2.23
C ALA A 79 -12.65 17.40 3.38
N SER A 80 -12.98 16.64 4.43
CA SER A 80 -12.14 16.51 5.62
C SER A 80 -11.51 15.13 5.83
N ILE A 81 -11.83 14.19 4.93
CA ILE A 81 -11.35 12.79 4.89
C ILE A 81 -9.85 12.72 4.53
N TRP A 82 -9.17 13.87 4.47
CA TRP A 82 -7.82 14.05 3.92
C TRP A 82 -6.69 13.45 4.77
N SER A 83 -7.00 12.77 5.88
CA SER A 83 -5.99 12.11 6.72
C SER A 83 -6.06 10.57 6.74
N PHE A 84 -7.04 9.94 6.10
CA PHE A 84 -7.16 8.47 6.10
C PHE A 84 -6.28 7.78 5.04
N GLY A 85 -5.07 8.28 4.81
CA GLY A 85 -4.07 7.65 3.94
C GLY A 85 -4.34 7.74 2.44
N ILE A 86 -5.32 8.52 1.99
CA ILE A 86 -5.60 8.78 0.57
C ILE A 86 -5.26 10.24 0.27
N SER A 87 -4.21 10.44 -0.50
CA SER A 87 -3.89 11.72 -1.15
C SER A 87 -5.08 12.26 -1.94
N MET A 88 -5.22 13.60 -1.97
CA MET A 88 -6.30 14.47 -2.50
C MET A 88 -7.09 14.08 -3.78
N MET A 89 -6.69 13.05 -4.53
CA MET A 89 -7.10 12.87 -5.93
C MET A 89 -8.51 12.31 -6.13
N ILE A 90 -9.07 11.56 -5.18
CA ILE A 90 -10.42 10.97 -5.32
C ILE A 90 -11.54 11.99 -5.04
N PHE A 91 -11.23 13.14 -4.42
CA PHE A 91 -12.26 14.04 -3.87
C PHE A 91 -12.23 15.50 -4.31
N ALA A 92 -11.39 15.86 -5.30
CA ALA A 92 -11.48 17.18 -5.93
C ALA A 92 -12.88 17.48 -6.52
N GLU A 93 -13.69 16.44 -6.80
CA GLU A 93 -15.07 16.58 -7.28
C GLU A 93 -16.10 16.80 -6.15
N ALA A 94 -15.83 16.39 -4.91
CA ALA A 94 -16.76 16.53 -3.78
C ALA A 94 -16.75 17.94 -3.16
N GLU A 95 -15.64 18.67 -3.30
CA GLU A 95 -15.41 20.02 -2.74
C GLU A 95 -16.40 21.09 -3.29
N ILE A 96 -17.11 20.78 -4.39
CA ILE A 96 -17.95 21.73 -5.13
C ILE A 96 -19.35 21.92 -4.51
N THR A 97 -19.79 21.10 -3.55
CA THR A 97 -21.24 20.97 -3.26
C THR A 97 -21.69 21.18 -1.80
N ALA A 98 -21.21 22.17 -1.04
CA ALA A 98 -22.00 22.58 0.15
C ALA A 98 -22.15 24.08 0.31
N LEU A 99 -23.40 24.44 0.55
CA LEU A 99 -23.81 25.69 1.15
C LEU A 99 -25.16 25.47 1.86
N LEU A 100 -25.22 26.02 3.09
CA LEU A 100 -26.37 26.28 3.97
C LEU A 100 -26.63 25.26 5.09
N LEU A 101 -25.86 25.42 6.17
CA LEU A 101 -26.18 24.96 7.53
C LEU A 101 -26.43 26.18 8.44
N SER A 102 -27.05 25.96 9.61
CA SER A 102 -26.98 26.93 10.72
C SER A 102 -25.52 27.13 11.15
N ALA A 103 -25.17 28.33 11.61
CA ALA A 103 -23.77 28.69 11.90
C ALA A 103 -23.08 27.76 12.92
N ASP A 104 -23.84 27.27 13.91
CA ASP A 104 -23.30 26.45 15.00
C ASP A 104 -23.01 25.01 14.54
N ILE A 105 -23.94 24.35 13.83
CA ILE A 105 -23.74 23.01 13.25
C ILE A 105 -22.62 23.05 12.20
N SER A 106 -22.59 24.10 11.38
CA SER A 106 -21.50 24.33 10.42
C SER A 106 -20.15 24.43 11.11
N SER A 107 -20.07 25.12 12.26
CA SER A 107 -18.83 25.24 13.04
C SER A 107 -18.40 23.90 13.64
N LYS A 108 -19.32 23.08 14.15
CA LYS A 108 -19.00 21.78 14.75
C LYS A 108 -18.63 20.73 13.73
N SER A 109 -19.34 20.69 12.60
CA SER A 109 -18.96 19.90 11.43
C SER A 109 -17.56 20.31 10.98
N THR A 110 -17.27 21.62 10.84
CA THR A 110 -15.92 22.13 10.50
C THR A 110 -14.85 21.71 11.51
N GLU A 111 -15.14 21.72 12.82
CA GLU A 111 -14.19 21.32 13.86
C GLU A 111 -13.87 19.81 13.80
N LEU A 112 -14.90 18.96 13.68
CA LEU A 112 -14.73 17.52 13.49
C LEU A 112 -13.94 17.22 12.22
N ASN A 113 -14.29 17.89 11.13
CA ASN A 113 -13.62 17.80 9.85
C ASN A 113 -12.14 18.15 9.93
N ASN A 114 -11.82 19.33 10.47
CA ASN A 114 -10.43 19.74 10.63
C ASN A 114 -9.63 18.74 11.46
N LYS A 115 -10.23 18.16 12.51
CA LYS A 115 -9.58 17.14 13.32
C LYS A 115 -9.40 15.82 12.57
N MET A 116 -10.41 15.38 11.82
CA MET A 116 -10.32 14.22 10.95
C MET A 116 -9.30 14.41 9.82
N ALA A 117 -8.99 15.64 9.41
CA ALA A 117 -7.98 15.94 8.40
C ALA A 117 -6.52 15.90 8.92
N THR A 118 -6.33 15.91 10.25
CA THR A 118 -5.00 15.89 10.87
C THR A 118 -4.72 14.67 11.73
N VAL A 119 -5.71 13.79 11.99
CA VAL A 119 -5.58 12.72 13.00
C VAL A 119 -4.37 11.81 12.80
N ASP A 120 -4.03 11.42 11.57
CA ASP A 120 -2.83 10.62 11.31
C ASP A 120 -1.52 11.35 11.68
N THR A 121 -1.47 12.65 11.39
CA THR A 121 -0.34 13.53 11.63
C THR A 121 -0.20 13.78 13.13
N ASP A 122 -1.31 14.04 13.82
CA ASP A 122 -1.36 14.26 15.26
C ASP A 122 -0.98 12.99 16.05
N ILE A 123 -1.47 11.81 15.64
CA ILE A 123 -1.06 10.53 16.22
C ILE A 123 0.43 10.30 16.00
N SER A 124 0.91 10.47 14.76
CA SER A 124 2.32 10.21 14.43
C SER A 124 3.28 11.10 15.23
N ALA A 125 2.94 12.37 15.43
CA ALA A 125 3.72 13.33 16.20
C ALA A 125 3.76 13.00 17.71
N GLN A 126 2.72 12.35 18.24
CA GLN A 126 2.68 11.87 19.62
C GLN A 126 3.51 10.61 19.86
N ILE A 127 3.78 9.83 18.80
CA ILE A 127 4.58 8.60 18.90
C ILE A 127 6.07 8.95 18.96
N ASN A 128 6.63 9.49 17.87
CA ASN A 128 8.00 10.02 17.78
C ASN A 128 8.26 10.69 16.42
N ASP A 129 9.40 11.38 16.32
CA ASP A 129 9.81 12.11 15.11
C ASP A 129 9.97 11.21 13.87
N GLN A 130 10.51 10.00 14.03
CA GLN A 130 10.72 9.07 12.92
C GLN A 130 9.40 8.61 12.31
N VAL A 131 8.42 8.28 13.15
CA VAL A 131 7.06 7.91 12.73
C VAL A 131 6.38 9.11 12.06
N SER A 132 6.52 10.30 12.61
CA SER A 132 5.97 11.53 12.02
C SER A 132 6.56 11.83 10.63
N GLN A 133 7.87 11.69 10.47
CA GLN A 133 8.54 11.85 9.17
C GLN A 133 8.09 10.79 8.17
N TYR A 134 8.00 9.52 8.59
CA TYR A 134 7.51 8.44 7.74
C TYR A 134 6.08 8.72 7.26
N ILE A 135 5.15 9.06 8.15
CA ILE A 135 3.75 9.36 7.77
C ILE A 135 3.67 10.55 6.82
N THR A 136 4.46 11.60 7.07
CA THR A 136 4.51 12.77 6.18
C THR A 136 4.98 12.40 4.77
N GLN A 137 6.06 11.62 4.66
CA GLN A 137 6.58 11.16 3.39
C GLN A 137 5.62 10.19 2.68
N TYR A 138 5.03 9.26 3.44
CA TYR A 138 4.03 8.30 2.96
C TYR A 138 2.85 9.01 2.28
N LYS A 139 2.29 10.05 2.92
CA LYS A 139 1.19 10.86 2.38
C LYS A 139 1.60 11.59 1.10
N THR A 140 2.79 12.20 1.11
CA THR A 140 3.34 12.93 -0.05
C THR A 140 3.48 11.99 -1.25
N ASN A 141 4.04 10.79 -1.02
CA ASN A 141 4.27 9.81 -2.06
C ASN A 141 2.99 9.15 -2.57
N ASN A 142 1.90 9.12 -1.79
CA ASN A 142 0.62 8.60 -2.28
C ASN A 142 0.09 9.40 -3.48
N VAL A 143 0.31 10.72 -3.51
CA VAL A 143 -0.07 11.56 -4.66
C VAL A 143 0.69 11.10 -5.91
N LEU A 144 2.01 10.95 -5.76
CA LEU A 144 2.89 10.52 -6.83
C LEU A 144 2.52 9.11 -7.32
N ILE A 145 2.37 8.15 -6.42
CA ILE A 145 1.98 6.77 -6.71
C ILE A 145 0.64 6.72 -7.45
N ALA A 146 -0.37 7.46 -6.97
CA ALA A 146 -1.68 7.52 -7.61
C ALA A 146 -1.62 8.16 -9.00
N SER A 147 -0.78 9.19 -9.20
CA SER A 147 -0.59 9.83 -10.52
C SER A 147 0.02 8.91 -11.57
N LYS A 148 0.63 7.80 -11.13
CA LYS A 148 1.24 6.77 -11.97
C LYS A 148 0.33 5.56 -12.21
N ALA A 149 -0.86 5.55 -11.60
CA ALA A 149 -1.79 4.46 -11.77
C ALA A 149 -2.19 4.30 -13.25
N THR A 150 -2.10 3.07 -13.75
CA THR A 150 -2.67 2.69 -15.04
C THR A 150 -4.17 2.42 -14.85
N GLU A 151 -4.93 2.45 -15.94
CA GLU A 151 -6.38 2.19 -15.89
C GLU A 151 -6.67 0.86 -15.17
N GLY A 152 -7.60 0.89 -14.21
CA GLY A 152 -7.99 -0.29 -13.43
C GLY A 152 -7.14 -0.60 -12.19
N LEU A 153 -6.06 0.16 -11.92
CA LEU A 153 -5.30 0.02 -10.67
C LEU A 153 -5.64 1.10 -9.66
N ASP A 154 -6.03 0.66 -8.45
CA ASP A 154 -6.17 1.58 -7.31
C ASP A 154 -4.79 1.90 -6.68
N THR A 155 -4.75 2.96 -5.86
CA THR A 155 -3.54 3.41 -5.17
C THR A 155 -2.93 2.33 -4.27
N ARG A 156 -3.75 1.46 -3.67
CA ARG A 156 -3.27 0.37 -2.81
C ARG A 156 -2.47 -0.63 -3.61
N HIS A 157 -2.99 -1.00 -4.78
CA HIS A 157 -2.38 -1.94 -5.68
C HIS A 157 -1.08 -1.38 -6.26
N CYS A 158 -1.10 -0.11 -6.70
CA CYS A 158 0.09 0.61 -7.17
C CYS A 158 1.19 0.64 -6.10
N ARG A 159 0.84 0.98 -4.86
CA ARG A 159 1.76 0.99 -3.72
C ARG A 159 2.30 -0.41 -3.42
N SER A 160 1.45 -1.43 -3.44
CA SER A 160 1.86 -2.81 -3.24
C SER A 160 2.89 -3.28 -4.27
N ILE A 161 2.65 -3.00 -5.56
CA ILE A 161 3.60 -3.31 -6.63
C ILE A 161 4.92 -2.55 -6.41
N LEU A 162 4.84 -1.25 -6.14
CA LEU A 162 6.03 -0.41 -5.98
C LEU A 162 6.91 -0.86 -4.81
N LEU A 163 6.31 -1.16 -3.66
CA LEU A 163 7.04 -1.62 -2.48
C LEU A 163 7.72 -2.96 -2.74
N GLN A 164 7.02 -3.90 -3.37
CA GLN A 164 7.60 -5.19 -3.75
C GLN A 164 8.76 -5.01 -4.73
N PHE A 165 8.60 -4.14 -5.73
CA PHE A 165 9.68 -3.80 -6.66
C PHE A 165 10.89 -3.20 -5.94
N VAL A 166 10.69 -2.23 -5.05
CA VAL A 166 11.76 -1.59 -4.27
C VAL A 166 12.53 -2.62 -3.44
N ALA A 167 11.84 -3.53 -2.77
CA ALA A 167 12.48 -4.60 -2.01
C ALA A 167 13.32 -5.54 -2.88
N GLN A 168 12.80 -5.89 -4.04
CA GLN A 168 13.51 -6.73 -4.99
C GLN A 168 14.78 -6.05 -5.49
N VAL A 169 14.70 -4.78 -5.89
CA VAL A 169 15.87 -3.98 -6.30
C VAL A 169 16.88 -3.90 -5.15
N GLN A 170 16.42 -3.56 -3.94
CA GLN A 170 17.26 -3.45 -2.76
C GLN A 170 18.00 -4.76 -2.47
N ARG A 171 17.32 -5.91 -2.58
CA ARG A 171 17.94 -7.23 -2.40
C ARG A 171 18.99 -7.53 -3.47
N HIS A 172 18.64 -7.37 -4.74
CA HIS A 172 19.51 -7.76 -5.86
C HIS A 172 20.74 -6.88 -6.00
N THR A 173 20.68 -5.67 -5.47
CA THR A 173 21.78 -4.73 -5.47
C THR A 173 22.64 -4.81 -4.20
N GLY A 174 22.39 -5.82 -3.34
CA GLY A 174 23.13 -5.96 -2.08
C GLY A 174 22.90 -4.78 -1.13
N ASN A 175 21.63 -4.37 -1.01
CA ASN A 175 21.15 -3.22 -0.24
C ASN A 175 21.53 -1.84 -0.82
N GLN A 176 21.91 -1.76 -2.10
CA GLN A 176 22.24 -0.50 -2.78
C GLN A 176 21.03 0.06 -3.54
N LEU A 177 19.99 0.46 -2.80
CA LEU A 177 18.83 1.11 -3.39
C LEU A 177 19.13 2.59 -3.70
N ASN A 178 19.23 2.93 -4.98
CA ASN A 178 19.41 4.29 -5.50
C ASN A 178 18.63 4.45 -6.83
N ALA A 179 18.53 5.69 -7.33
CA ALA A 179 17.74 5.98 -8.54
C ALA A 179 18.25 5.23 -9.79
N ASP A 180 19.57 5.08 -9.95
CA ASP A 180 20.17 4.37 -11.09
C ASP A 180 19.79 2.89 -11.09
N ASN A 181 19.93 2.23 -9.94
CA ASN A 181 19.54 0.83 -9.79
C ASN A 181 18.04 0.66 -9.95
N PHE A 182 17.23 1.55 -9.35
CA PHE A 182 15.78 1.53 -9.54
C PHE A 182 15.41 1.58 -11.03
N ARG A 183 15.94 2.55 -11.79
CA ARG A 183 15.68 2.66 -13.23
C ARG A 183 16.18 1.47 -14.02
N LYS A 184 17.35 0.94 -13.69
CA LYS A 184 17.90 -0.25 -14.35
C LYS A 184 16.89 -1.40 -14.32
N TYR A 185 16.28 -1.67 -13.17
CA TYR A 185 15.29 -2.75 -13.05
C TYR A 185 13.93 -2.38 -13.67
N ALA A 186 13.53 -1.10 -13.66
CA ALA A 186 12.32 -0.65 -14.36
C ALA A 186 12.47 -0.81 -15.88
N HIS A 187 13.65 -0.50 -16.44
CA HIS A 187 13.99 -0.74 -17.84
C HIS A 187 13.94 -2.23 -18.19
N VAL A 188 14.44 -3.11 -17.31
CA VAL A 188 14.35 -4.58 -17.51
C VAL A 188 12.89 -5.04 -17.53
N ALA A 189 12.02 -4.49 -16.68
CA ALA A 189 10.59 -4.78 -16.70
C ALA A 189 9.96 -4.37 -18.05
N ARG A 190 10.32 -3.21 -18.60
CA ARG A 190 9.89 -2.82 -19.95
C ARG A 190 10.39 -3.77 -21.03
N GLN A 191 11.66 -4.16 -20.99
CA GLN A 191 12.21 -5.13 -21.95
C GLN A 191 11.49 -6.48 -21.87
N LEU A 192 11.05 -6.90 -20.68
CA LEU A 192 10.25 -8.12 -20.50
C LEU A 192 8.86 -7.95 -21.12
N TYR A 193 8.21 -6.81 -20.87
CA TYR A 193 6.90 -6.47 -21.44
C TYR A 193 6.93 -6.45 -22.98
N GLU A 194 8.00 -5.91 -23.58
CA GLU A 194 8.18 -5.83 -25.03
C GLU A 194 8.78 -7.13 -25.63
N SER A 195 9.07 -8.14 -24.82
CA SER A 195 9.70 -9.38 -25.29
C SER A 195 8.74 -10.24 -26.11
N LYS A 196 9.28 -11.00 -27.07
CA LYS A 196 8.47 -11.95 -27.86
C LYS A 196 8.02 -13.16 -27.03
N GLU A 197 8.64 -13.38 -25.88
CA GLU A 197 8.37 -14.47 -24.96
C GLU A 197 7.20 -14.18 -24.00
N ILE A 198 6.76 -12.92 -23.87
CA ILE A 198 5.79 -12.49 -22.86
C ILE A 198 4.46 -13.25 -22.96
N ASP A 199 3.97 -13.50 -24.17
CA ASP A 199 2.71 -14.24 -24.39
C ASP A 199 2.79 -15.68 -23.85
N ALA A 200 3.95 -16.32 -23.96
CA ALA A 200 4.15 -17.66 -23.43
C ALA A 200 4.19 -17.65 -21.89
N ILE A 201 4.76 -16.60 -21.30
CA ILE A 201 4.77 -16.39 -19.84
C ILE A 201 3.35 -16.17 -19.34
N TYR A 202 2.55 -15.33 -20.03
CA TYR A 202 1.14 -15.13 -19.71
C TYR A 202 0.34 -16.42 -19.77
N ALA A 203 0.50 -17.21 -20.84
CA ALA A 203 -0.17 -18.49 -20.98
C ALA A 203 0.22 -19.49 -19.86
N ALA A 204 1.50 -19.50 -19.47
CA ALA A 204 1.98 -20.36 -18.38
C ALA A 204 1.39 -19.94 -17.03
N LEU A 205 1.32 -18.63 -16.74
CA LEU A 205 0.70 -18.08 -15.53
C LEU A 205 -0.79 -18.41 -15.45
N ASP A 206 -1.52 -18.24 -16.55
CA ASP A 206 -2.95 -18.54 -16.57
C ASP A 206 -3.22 -20.04 -16.46
N THR A 207 -2.36 -20.88 -17.05
CA THR A 207 -2.43 -22.34 -16.89
C THR A 207 -2.20 -22.74 -15.44
N LEU A 208 -1.16 -22.22 -14.80
CA LEU A 208 -0.89 -22.47 -13.38
C LEU A 208 -2.07 -22.03 -12.51
N TYR A 209 -2.64 -20.85 -12.77
CA TYR A 209 -3.74 -20.35 -11.97
C TYR A 209 -5.00 -21.21 -12.05
N LEU A 210 -5.32 -21.71 -13.25
CA LEU A 210 -6.48 -22.56 -13.49
C LEU A 210 -6.26 -24.03 -13.09
N SER A 211 -5.03 -24.39 -12.70
CA SER A 211 -4.68 -25.73 -12.21
C SER A 211 -5.05 -25.95 -10.74
N ASP A 212 -4.76 -27.14 -10.24
CA ASP A 212 -4.88 -27.47 -8.81
C ASP A 212 -3.75 -26.84 -7.96
N GLN A 213 -2.80 -26.14 -8.61
CA GLN A 213 -1.69 -25.42 -7.96
C GLN A 213 -0.82 -26.33 -7.09
N THR A 214 -0.66 -27.58 -7.54
CA THR A 214 0.21 -28.56 -6.90
C THR A 214 1.68 -28.25 -7.15
N GLU A 215 2.59 -28.88 -6.39
CA GLU A 215 4.03 -28.77 -6.64
C GLU A 215 4.40 -29.09 -8.09
N ALA A 216 3.72 -30.07 -8.72
CA ALA A 216 3.95 -30.41 -10.11
C ALA A 216 3.54 -29.27 -11.07
N ASP A 217 2.42 -28.58 -10.79
CA ASP A 217 1.97 -27.44 -11.60
C ASP A 217 2.94 -26.25 -11.48
N LEU A 218 3.44 -26.00 -10.26
CA LEU A 218 4.45 -24.97 -9.99
C LEU A 218 5.78 -25.29 -10.72
N THR A 219 6.23 -26.55 -10.68
CA THR A 219 7.41 -27.00 -11.41
C THR A 219 7.23 -26.85 -12.92
N GLN A 220 6.06 -27.23 -13.46
CA GLN A 220 5.76 -27.06 -14.89
C GLN A 220 5.80 -25.59 -15.32
N TYR A 221 5.30 -24.68 -14.48
CA TYR A 221 5.39 -23.25 -14.72
C TYR A 221 6.86 -22.77 -14.76
N MET A 222 7.67 -23.14 -13.77
CA MET A 222 9.09 -22.77 -13.72
C MET A 222 9.89 -23.38 -14.88
N ASP A 223 9.62 -24.63 -15.25
CA ASP A 223 10.24 -25.29 -16.41
C ASP A 223 9.89 -24.59 -17.72
N THR A 224 8.66 -24.08 -17.84
CA THR A 224 8.24 -23.29 -19.00
C THR A 224 9.08 -22.02 -19.09
N ILE A 225 9.20 -21.24 -18.00
CA ILE A 225 10.03 -20.03 -17.96
C ILE A 225 11.49 -20.34 -18.34
N LYS A 226 12.07 -21.38 -17.73
CA LYS A 226 13.43 -21.84 -17.99
C LYS A 226 13.64 -22.22 -19.46
N GLY A 227 12.64 -22.87 -20.07
CA GLY A 227 12.68 -23.31 -21.46
C GLY A 227 12.59 -22.20 -22.51
N LEU A 228 12.15 -20.99 -22.13
CA LEU A 228 12.04 -19.85 -23.06
C LEU A 228 13.40 -19.26 -23.46
N GLY A 229 14.48 -19.58 -22.73
CA GLY A 229 15.83 -19.13 -23.08
C GLY A 229 16.02 -17.61 -22.96
N LEU A 230 15.30 -16.98 -22.02
CA LEU A 230 15.43 -15.57 -21.70
C LEU A 230 16.89 -15.22 -21.35
N ASN A 231 17.31 -14.00 -21.70
CA ASN A 231 18.58 -13.49 -21.19
C ASN A 231 18.52 -13.33 -19.66
N THR A 232 19.68 -13.27 -19.01
CA THR A 232 19.79 -13.25 -17.54
C THR A 232 18.97 -12.14 -16.89
N ALA A 233 18.97 -10.92 -17.45
CA ALA A 233 18.24 -9.80 -16.85
C ALA A 233 16.72 -10.03 -16.87
N LEU A 234 16.18 -10.47 -18.02
CA LEU A 234 14.75 -10.78 -18.16
C LEU A 234 14.34 -11.96 -17.29
N LEU A 235 15.19 -13.00 -17.23
CA LEU A 235 14.96 -14.18 -16.40
C LEU A 235 14.90 -13.82 -14.92
N THR A 236 15.83 -12.99 -14.44
CA THR A 236 15.79 -12.48 -13.06
C THR A 236 14.50 -11.70 -12.80
N SER A 237 14.06 -10.84 -13.72
CA SER A 237 12.81 -10.08 -13.56
C SER A 237 11.57 -10.96 -13.45
N ILE A 238 11.44 -12.00 -14.28
CA ILE A 238 10.28 -12.89 -14.20
C ILE A 238 10.35 -13.81 -12.96
N HIS A 239 11.55 -14.24 -12.56
CA HIS A 239 11.76 -14.98 -11.31
C HIS A 239 11.31 -14.16 -10.10
N LEU A 240 11.66 -12.88 -10.06
CA LEU A 240 11.25 -11.94 -9.01
C LEU A 240 9.73 -11.83 -8.89
N PHE A 241 9.05 -11.62 -10.03
CA PHE A 241 7.59 -11.62 -10.06
C PHE A 241 7.02 -12.96 -9.61
N SER A 242 7.58 -14.07 -10.08
CA SER A 242 7.07 -15.43 -9.83
C SER A 242 7.10 -15.78 -8.34
N VAL A 243 8.17 -15.45 -7.63
CA VAL A 243 8.27 -15.65 -6.18
C VAL A 243 7.20 -14.85 -5.46
N ALA A 244 7.07 -13.55 -5.77
CA ALA A 244 6.09 -12.69 -5.14
C ALA A 244 4.64 -13.15 -5.42
N PHE A 245 4.36 -13.57 -6.65
CA PHE A 245 3.06 -14.09 -7.07
C PHE A 245 2.72 -15.40 -6.34
N MET A 246 3.59 -16.40 -6.38
CA MET A 246 3.33 -17.69 -5.76
C MET A 246 3.22 -17.59 -4.23
N ALA A 247 4.06 -16.76 -3.59
CA ALA A 247 4.00 -16.55 -2.14
C ALA A 247 2.74 -15.77 -1.71
N ASN A 248 2.44 -14.64 -2.35
CA ASN A 248 1.41 -13.72 -1.86
C ASN A 248 0.03 -13.92 -2.50
N ARG A 249 -0.05 -14.41 -3.75
CA ARG A 249 -1.32 -14.62 -4.44
C ARG A 249 -1.80 -16.07 -4.37
N LEU A 250 -0.89 -17.03 -4.50
CA LEU A 250 -1.23 -18.45 -4.42
C LEU A 250 -1.07 -19.03 -3.00
N SER A 251 -0.46 -18.28 -2.07
CA SER A 251 -0.20 -18.74 -0.69
C SER A 251 0.61 -20.04 -0.62
N VAL A 252 1.55 -20.23 -1.56
CA VAL A 252 2.42 -21.42 -1.58
C VAL A 252 3.35 -21.39 -0.37
N ALA A 253 3.49 -22.54 0.30
CA ALA A 253 4.41 -22.68 1.44
C ALA A 253 5.86 -22.44 1.02
N ASN A 254 6.60 -21.68 1.84
CA ASN A 254 7.99 -21.27 1.55
C ASN A 254 8.93 -22.42 1.19
N ASP A 255 8.82 -23.57 1.86
CA ASP A 255 9.67 -24.74 1.59
C ASP A 255 9.41 -25.31 0.19
N THR A 256 8.14 -25.45 -0.20
CA THR A 256 7.74 -25.88 -1.54
C THR A 256 8.20 -24.89 -2.59
N LEU A 257 7.95 -23.59 -2.36
CA LEU A 257 8.33 -22.54 -3.28
C LEU A 257 9.85 -22.49 -3.50
N ARG A 258 10.64 -22.61 -2.43
CA ARG A 258 12.10 -22.68 -2.50
C ARG A 258 12.58 -23.85 -3.34
N ASN A 259 12.04 -25.05 -3.10
CA ASN A 259 12.43 -26.25 -3.84
C ASN A 259 12.13 -26.10 -5.33
N VAL A 260 10.88 -25.73 -5.67
CA VAL A 260 10.44 -25.56 -7.06
C VAL A 260 11.25 -24.47 -7.78
N CYS A 261 11.52 -23.33 -7.11
CA CYS A 261 12.30 -22.25 -7.73
C CYS A 261 13.75 -22.66 -8.00
N ILE A 262 14.41 -23.34 -7.06
CA ILE A 262 15.80 -23.80 -7.23
C ILE A 262 15.90 -24.86 -8.34
N GLU A 263 14.96 -25.81 -8.38
CA GLU A 263 14.90 -26.82 -9.47
C GLU A 263 14.61 -26.16 -10.84
N GLY A 264 13.78 -25.12 -10.84
CA GLY A 264 13.53 -24.21 -11.95
C GLY A 264 14.76 -23.39 -12.40
N GLY A 265 15.88 -23.47 -11.67
CA GLY A 265 17.14 -22.80 -12.02
C GLY A 265 17.26 -21.38 -11.46
N MET A 266 16.43 -21.01 -10.48
CA MET A 266 16.59 -19.76 -9.74
C MET A 266 17.78 -19.85 -8.78
N ASP A 267 18.50 -18.73 -8.62
CA ASP A 267 19.55 -18.62 -7.61
C ASP A 267 18.95 -18.86 -6.20
N PRO A 268 19.51 -19.77 -5.38
CA PRO A 268 19.05 -19.99 -4.00
C PRO A 268 18.95 -18.70 -3.17
N ASP A 269 19.77 -17.69 -3.43
CA ASP A 269 19.74 -16.40 -2.72
C ASP A 269 18.46 -15.59 -3.04
N MET A 270 17.72 -15.91 -4.11
CA MET A 270 16.44 -15.26 -4.44
C MET A 270 15.25 -15.85 -3.66
N VAL A 271 15.43 -17.03 -3.06
CA VAL A 271 14.38 -17.81 -2.36
C VAL A 271 14.88 -18.38 -1.02
N ASP A 272 15.79 -17.66 -0.38
CA ASP A 272 16.21 -17.97 0.98
C ASP A 272 15.18 -17.44 2.01
N VAL A 273 15.44 -17.71 3.28
CA VAL A 273 14.56 -17.27 4.37
C VAL A 273 14.43 -15.74 4.41
N SER A 274 15.53 -15.01 4.17
CA SER A 274 15.51 -13.55 4.22
C SER A 274 14.67 -12.93 3.08
N ALA A 275 14.61 -13.56 1.91
CA ALA A 275 13.76 -13.14 0.80
C ALA A 275 12.28 -13.21 1.17
N PHE A 276 11.86 -14.33 1.79
CA PHE A 276 10.49 -14.50 2.23
C PHE A 276 10.13 -13.60 3.41
N GLU A 277 11.03 -13.40 4.36
CA GLU A 277 10.80 -12.47 5.47
C GLU A 277 10.62 -11.02 5.00
N MET A 278 11.38 -10.60 3.99
CA MET A 278 11.24 -9.28 3.37
C MET A 278 9.88 -9.13 2.67
N LEU A 279 9.48 -10.12 1.86
CA LEU A 279 8.18 -10.12 1.18
C LEU A 279 7.02 -10.14 2.18
N ASP A 280 7.11 -10.92 3.26
CA ASP A 280 6.11 -10.97 4.32
C ASP A 280 6.04 -9.63 5.07
N GLY A 281 7.19 -9.00 5.39
CA GLY A 281 7.24 -7.66 5.97
C GLY A 281 6.49 -6.61 5.13
N LEU A 282 6.69 -6.62 3.81
CA LEU A 282 5.94 -5.74 2.90
C LEU A 282 4.47 -6.14 2.75
N GLY A 283 4.18 -7.44 2.71
CA GLY A 283 2.82 -7.95 2.69
C GLY A 283 2.02 -7.45 3.89
N LYS A 284 2.62 -7.52 5.09
CA LYS A 284 2.05 -6.92 6.31
C LYS A 284 1.83 -5.43 6.19
N LEU A 285 2.81 -4.69 5.67
CA LEU A 285 2.67 -3.24 5.44
C LEU A 285 1.47 -2.94 4.53
N VAL A 286 1.31 -3.68 3.43
CA VAL A 286 0.19 -3.53 2.50
C VAL A 286 -1.16 -3.90 3.14
N VAL A 287 -1.20 -4.90 4.02
CA VAL A 287 -2.41 -5.25 4.78
C VAL A 287 -2.80 -4.12 5.72
N VAL A 288 -1.85 -3.56 6.48
CA VAL A 288 -2.18 -2.52 7.47
C VAL A 288 -2.51 -1.18 6.82
N VAL A 289 -1.90 -0.85 5.67
CA VAL A 289 -2.35 0.23 4.79
C VAL A 289 -3.80 0.00 4.34
N GLY A 290 -4.17 -1.25 4.01
CA GLY A 290 -5.55 -1.62 3.72
C GLY A 290 -6.53 -1.32 4.87
N ALA A 291 -6.08 -1.45 6.13
CA ALA A 291 -6.91 -1.13 7.28
C ALA A 291 -7.27 0.36 7.33
N VAL A 292 -6.32 1.28 7.10
CA VAL A 292 -6.64 2.72 7.07
C VAL A 292 -7.48 3.10 5.85
N MET A 293 -7.27 2.47 4.69
CA MET A 293 -8.11 2.70 3.51
C MET A 293 -9.56 2.27 3.72
N SER A 294 -9.80 1.21 4.49
CA SER A 294 -11.17 0.80 4.84
C SER A 294 -11.92 1.84 5.69
N VAL A 295 -11.19 2.74 6.37
CA VAL A 295 -11.80 3.91 7.02
C VAL A 295 -12.31 4.89 5.98
N ALA A 296 -11.53 5.20 4.94
CA ALA A 296 -11.98 6.08 3.87
C ALA A 296 -13.22 5.53 3.15
N ASP A 297 -13.24 4.23 2.82
CA ASP A 297 -14.42 3.57 2.22
C ASP A 297 -15.65 3.67 3.12
N ALA A 298 -15.45 3.49 4.42
CA ALA A 298 -16.53 3.59 5.39
C ALA A 298 -17.06 5.03 5.54
N VAL A 299 -16.20 6.05 5.52
CA VAL A 299 -16.65 7.44 5.55
C VAL A 299 -17.43 7.76 4.29
N MET A 300 -17.00 7.27 3.13
CA MET A 300 -17.74 7.45 1.88
C MET A 300 -19.14 6.85 1.91
N GLN A 301 -19.29 5.64 2.42
CA GLN A 301 -20.61 5.03 2.60
C GLN A 301 -21.50 5.82 3.56
N ILE A 302 -20.94 6.45 4.59
CA ILE A 302 -21.67 7.28 5.55
C ILE A 302 -22.12 8.58 4.90
N ILE A 303 -21.28 9.17 4.04
CA ILE A 303 -21.59 10.41 3.34
C ILE A 303 -22.71 10.23 2.31
N ASP A 304 -22.82 9.05 1.71
CA ASP A 304 -23.91 8.71 0.79
C ASP A 304 -25.29 8.60 1.49
N ILE A 305 -25.35 8.65 2.83
CA ILE A 305 -26.60 8.65 3.58
C ILE A 305 -27.31 10.01 3.41
N VAL A 306 -28.56 9.95 2.95
CA VAL A 306 -29.38 11.15 2.67
C VAL A 306 -29.91 11.81 3.95
N ASP A 307 -30.22 11.01 4.97
CA ASP A 307 -30.70 11.52 6.26
C ASP A 307 -29.52 11.99 7.11
N VAL A 308 -29.46 13.29 7.42
CA VAL A 308 -28.31 13.88 8.12
C VAL A 308 -28.24 13.47 9.59
N VAL A 309 -29.37 13.14 10.23
CA VAL A 309 -29.35 12.57 11.59
C VAL A 309 -28.73 11.18 11.54
N GLU A 310 -29.18 10.34 10.61
CA GLU A 310 -28.63 8.99 10.42
C GLU A 310 -27.15 9.04 10.02
N GLN A 311 -26.74 9.99 9.18
CA GLN A 311 -25.34 10.22 8.81
C GLN A 311 -24.49 10.57 10.03
N ALA A 312 -24.93 11.52 10.86
CA ALA A 312 -24.19 11.96 12.05
C ALA A 312 -24.06 10.85 13.10
N GLU A 313 -25.12 10.06 13.31
CA GLU A 313 -25.09 8.89 14.21
C GLU A 313 -24.14 7.79 13.69
N ASN A 314 -24.20 7.46 12.40
CA ASN A 314 -23.30 6.47 11.82
C ASN A 314 -21.83 6.92 11.83
N LEU A 315 -21.56 8.22 11.64
CA LEU A 315 -20.20 8.77 11.74
C LEU A 315 -19.66 8.64 13.16
N ARG A 316 -20.46 9.02 14.18
CA ARG A 316 -20.10 8.83 15.60
C ARG A 316 -19.77 7.37 15.89
N ASP A 317 -20.66 6.45 15.54
CA ASP A 317 -20.50 5.02 15.83
C ASP A 317 -19.27 4.43 15.12
N ALA A 318 -18.99 4.90 13.90
CA ALA A 318 -17.81 4.50 13.15
C ALA A 318 -16.50 5.00 13.78
N ILE A 319 -16.49 6.24 14.27
CA ILE A 319 -15.37 6.86 14.99
C ILE A 319 -15.08 6.11 16.30
N GLU A 320 -16.12 5.85 17.11
CA GLU A 320 -16.00 5.15 18.40
C GLU A 320 -15.57 3.69 18.22
N GLY A 321 -15.99 3.03 17.13
CA GLY A 321 -15.70 1.63 16.88
C GLY A 321 -14.56 1.38 15.88
N LYS A 322 -14.95 1.23 14.60
CA LYS A 322 -14.09 0.66 13.56
C LYS A 322 -12.90 1.55 13.20
N PHE A 323 -13.03 2.87 13.26
CA PHE A 323 -11.95 3.79 12.87
C PHE A 323 -10.80 3.73 13.85
N GLN A 324 -11.07 3.80 15.16
CA GLN A 324 -10.02 3.71 16.18
C GLN A 324 -9.23 2.40 16.06
N THR A 325 -9.94 1.28 15.87
CA THR A 325 -9.35 -0.04 15.69
C THR A 325 -8.43 -0.08 14.46
N ASN A 326 -8.89 0.47 13.34
CA ASN A 326 -8.10 0.51 12.11
C ASN A 326 -6.83 1.37 12.23
N TYR A 327 -6.88 2.48 12.97
CA TYR A 327 -5.69 3.30 13.25
C TYR A 327 -4.69 2.59 14.15
N LEU A 328 -5.17 1.90 15.18
CA LEU A 328 -4.32 1.10 16.04
C LEU A 328 -3.60 0.02 15.23
N ASN A 329 -4.35 -0.70 14.38
CA ASN A 329 -3.80 -1.72 13.49
C ASN A 329 -2.80 -1.13 12.49
N PHE A 330 -3.08 0.04 11.93
CA PHE A 330 -2.19 0.73 11.00
C PHE A 330 -0.86 1.11 11.66
N PHE A 331 -0.90 1.88 12.75
CA PHE A 331 0.32 2.38 13.39
C PHE A 331 1.14 1.26 14.03
N ASN A 332 0.53 0.33 14.77
CA ASN A 332 1.28 -0.80 15.34
C ASN A 332 1.77 -1.75 14.24
N GLY A 333 0.98 -1.93 13.18
CA GLY A 333 1.35 -2.72 12.01
C GLY A 333 2.59 -2.20 11.29
N ILE A 334 2.77 -0.88 11.19
CA ILE A 334 3.98 -0.27 10.61
C ILE A 334 5.22 -0.66 11.42
N SER A 335 5.16 -0.59 12.77
CA SER A 335 6.25 -1.00 13.66
C SER A 335 6.62 -2.47 13.44
N GLU A 336 5.63 -3.36 13.41
CA GLU A 336 5.85 -4.81 13.20
C GLU A 336 6.41 -5.13 11.81
N ALA A 337 5.83 -4.52 10.76
CA ALA A 337 6.27 -4.71 9.38
C ALA A 337 7.70 -4.23 9.18
N SER A 338 8.04 -3.06 9.73
CA SER A 338 9.38 -2.47 9.67
C SER A 338 10.42 -3.35 10.35
N GLN A 339 10.12 -3.86 11.55
CA GLN A 339 11.02 -4.77 12.26
C GLN A 339 11.29 -6.04 11.47
N LYS A 340 10.24 -6.64 10.91
CA LYS A 340 10.37 -7.85 10.10
C LYS A 340 11.23 -7.61 8.86
N TYR A 341 10.99 -6.50 8.17
CA TYR A 341 11.78 -6.13 7.00
C TYR A 341 13.25 -5.84 7.36
N ASN A 342 13.51 -5.09 8.43
CA ASN A 342 14.87 -4.79 8.89
C ASN A 342 15.66 -6.05 9.26
N ASN A 343 15.02 -6.99 9.95
CA ASN A 343 15.64 -8.27 10.29
C ASN A 343 16.01 -9.05 9.02
N ALA A 344 15.13 -9.05 8.01
CA ALA A 344 15.40 -9.67 6.73
C ALA A 344 16.59 -9.02 6.01
N LEU A 345 16.68 -7.68 6.00
CA LEU A 345 17.80 -6.95 5.39
C LEU A 345 19.16 -7.29 6.02
N GLN A 346 19.23 -7.39 7.34
CA GLN A 346 20.48 -7.71 8.05
C GLN A 346 21.02 -9.10 7.71
N ASN A 347 20.13 -10.00 7.30
CA ASN A 347 20.44 -11.38 6.94
C ASN A 347 20.72 -11.58 5.45
N ILE A 348 20.73 -10.50 4.64
CA ILE A 348 21.13 -10.61 3.23
C ILE A 348 22.61 -10.96 3.17
N THR A 349 22.91 -12.19 2.75
CA THR A 349 24.24 -12.57 2.30
C THR A 349 24.56 -11.76 1.04
N THR A 350 25.69 -11.05 1.05
CA THR A 350 26.13 -10.24 -0.09
C THR A 350 26.27 -11.13 -1.33
N PRO A 351 25.59 -10.83 -2.46
CA PRO A 351 25.69 -11.64 -3.67
C PRO A 351 27.13 -11.71 -4.15
N SER A 352 27.58 -12.90 -4.58
CA SER A 352 28.83 -13.01 -5.33
C SER A 352 28.67 -12.23 -6.64
N SER A 353 29.50 -11.21 -6.82
CA SER A 353 29.50 -10.29 -7.95
C SER A 353 29.47 -11.02 -9.30
N SER A 354 28.31 -11.07 -9.95
CA SER A 354 28.21 -11.37 -11.39
C SER A 354 26.92 -10.84 -12.00
N ILE A 355 26.86 -9.51 -12.19
CA ILE A 355 26.04 -8.92 -13.24
C ILE A 355 27.00 -8.10 -14.10
N SER A 356 27.57 -8.76 -15.11
CA SER A 356 28.30 -8.15 -16.23
C SER A 356 27.50 -8.30 -17.51
#